data_AF-A0A5C1B366-F1
#
_entry.id   AF-A0A5C1B366-F1
#
_cell.length_a   1.000
_cell.length_b   1.000
_cell.length_c   1.000
_cell.angle_alpha   90.00
_cell.angle_beta   90.00
_cell.angle_gamma   90.00
#
_symmetry.space_group_name_H-M   'P 1'
#
loop_
_entity.id
_entity.type
_entity.pdbx_description
1 polymer ?
#
loop_
_entity_poly.entity_id
_entity_poly.type
_entity_poly.pdbx_seq_one_letter_code
_entity_poly.pdbx_strand_id
1 'polypeptide(L)'
;MSRTTTMTVRIGSTLSEFVARNIGEDGAYENVSEYVRDLIRRDKERVEREAFERLKAELTHAFAAPDESYRPLTAAEVIARNKASV
;
A
#
# COMPACT_ATOMS: atom_id res chain seq x y z
N MET A 1 12.86 21.39 7.21
CA MET A 1 11.73 21.58 8.16
C MET A 1 10.66 20.55 7.83
N SER A 2 10.21 19.75 8.78
CA SER A 2 9.06 18.86 8.59
C SER A 2 7.79 19.71 8.43
N ARG A 3 7.03 19.46 7.36
CA ARG A 3 5.75 20.14 7.14
C ARG A 3 4.72 19.47 8.02
N THR A 4 4.20 20.19 9.01
CA THR A 4 3.04 19.73 9.78
C THR A 4 1.77 20.13 9.05
N THR A 5 0.78 19.23 9.03
CA THR A 5 -0.54 19.48 8.47
C THR A 5 -1.56 19.20 9.55
N THR A 6 -2.35 20.22 9.91
CA THR A 6 -3.50 20.06 10.80
C THR A 6 -4.70 19.64 9.95
N MET A 7 -5.41 18.62 10.40
CA MET A 7 -6.60 18.10 9.74
C MET A 7 -7.74 17.99 10.77
N THR A 8 -8.92 18.45 10.40
CA THR A 8 -10.16 18.25 11.18
C THR A 8 -10.93 17.09 10.57
N VAL A 9 -11.23 16.07 11.36
CA VAL A 9 -11.92 14.86 10.89
C VAL A 9 -13.26 14.74 11.61
N ARG A 10 -14.32 14.48 10.85
CA ARG A 10 -15.62 14.12 11.42
C ARG A 10 -15.75 12.60 11.45
N ILE A 11 -16.00 12.05 12.62
CA ILE A 11 -16.26 10.62 12.82
C ILE A 11 -17.71 10.39 13.26
N GLY A 12 -18.29 9.28 12.84
CA GLY A 12 -19.64 8.87 13.26
C GLY A 12 -19.68 8.46 14.73
N SER A 13 -20.87 8.43 15.33
CA SER A 13 -21.07 8.12 16.76
C SER A 13 -20.44 6.80 17.19
N THR A 14 -20.65 5.72 16.42
CA THR A 14 -20.08 4.39 16.72
C THR A 14 -18.55 4.40 16.78
N LEU A 15 -17.91 5.11 15.85
CA LEU A 15 -16.44 5.25 15.84
C LEU A 15 -15.96 6.17 16.97
N SER A 16 -16.72 7.22 17.28
CA SER A 16 -16.41 8.12 18.40
C SER A 16 -16.39 7.38 19.74
N GLU A 17 -17.38 6.54 20.01
CA GLU A 17 -17.42 5.70 21.23
C GLU A 17 -16.25 4.72 21.26
N PHE A 18 -15.91 4.11 20.13
CA PHE A 18 -14.76 3.23 20.05
C PHE A 18 -13.45 3.97 20.36
N VAL A 19 -13.21 5.13 19.76
CA VAL A 19 -12.02 5.96 20.02
C VAL A 19 -11.98 6.38 21.49
N ALA A 20 -13.11 6.82 22.05
CA ALA A 20 -13.20 7.25 23.45
C ALA A 20 -12.76 6.16 24.45
N ARG A 21 -13.02 4.87 24.15
CA ARG A 21 -12.56 3.74 24.98
C ARG A 21 -11.08 3.41 24.84
N ASN A 22 -10.42 3.91 23.80
CA ASN A 22 -9.01 3.63 23.51
C ASN A 22 -8.09 4.80 23.86
N ILE A 23 -8.63 5.93 24.31
CA ILE A 23 -7.87 7.13 24.66
C ILE A 23 -8.02 7.49 26.14
N GLY A 24 -7.03 8.16 26.73
CA GLY A 24 -7.06 8.62 28.12
C GLY A 24 -6.19 7.78 29.05
N GLU A 25 -6.34 7.96 30.36
CA GLU A 25 -5.45 7.39 31.39
C GLU A 25 -5.39 5.85 31.36
N ASP A 26 -6.53 5.21 31.12
CA ASP A 26 -6.64 3.74 30.97
C ASP A 26 -6.64 3.30 29.49
N GLY A 27 -6.52 4.24 28.56
CA GLY A 27 -6.52 4.00 27.12
C GLY A 27 -5.15 3.61 26.58
N ALA A 28 -5.12 2.93 25.43
CA ALA A 28 -3.86 2.60 24.75
C ALA A 28 -3.17 3.81 24.12
N TYR A 29 -3.84 4.96 24.07
CA TYR A 29 -3.36 6.19 23.45
C TYR A 29 -3.68 7.40 24.33
N GLU A 30 -2.83 8.43 24.31
CA GLU A 30 -3.04 9.62 25.13
C GLU A 30 -4.15 10.51 24.55
N ASN A 31 -4.27 10.57 23.22
CA ASN A 31 -5.25 11.41 22.54
C ASN A 31 -5.65 10.90 21.15
N VAL A 32 -6.72 11.48 20.60
CA VAL A 32 -7.26 11.13 19.27
C VAL A 32 -6.22 11.33 18.17
N SER A 33 -5.43 12.41 18.23
CA SER A 33 -4.44 12.70 17.20
C SER A 33 -3.32 11.66 17.15
N GLU A 34 -2.93 11.10 18.29
CA GLU A 34 -2.03 9.95 18.36
C GLU A 34 -2.66 8.71 17.74
N TYR A 35 -3.88 8.39 18.14
CA TYR A 35 -4.59 7.23 17.61
C TYR A 35 -4.72 7.28 16.08
N VAL A 36 -5.13 8.44 15.53
CA VAL A 36 -5.26 8.64 14.08
C VAL A 36 -3.91 8.55 13.38
N ARG A 37 -2.83 9.10 13.95
CA ARG A 37 -1.47 8.97 13.37
C ARG A 37 -1.04 7.51 13.31
N ASP A 38 -1.33 6.73 14.34
CA ASP A 38 -1.00 5.31 14.36
C ASP A 38 -1.83 4.52 13.33
N LEU A 39 -3.13 4.80 13.21
CA LEU A 39 -3.97 4.21 12.17
C LEU A 39 -3.46 4.51 10.75
N ILE A 40 -3.07 5.76 10.48
CA ILE A 40 -2.51 6.16 9.17
C ILE A 40 -1.19 5.41 8.91
N ARG A 41 -0.35 5.23 9.93
CA ARG A 41 0.91 4.47 9.78
C ARG A 41 0.63 3.01 9.44
N ARG A 42 -0.27 2.36 10.17
CA ARG A 42 -0.67 0.96 9.91
C ARG A 42 -1.32 0.79 8.54
N ASP A 43 -2.12 1.76 8.11
CA ASP A 43 -2.72 1.77 6.78
C ASP A 43 -1.64 1.86 5.68
N LYS A 44 -0.71 2.80 5.82
CA LYS A 44 0.44 2.94 4.91
C LYS A 44 1.25 1.64 4.84
N GLU A 45 1.61 1.07 5.98
CA GLU A 45 2.38 -0.19 6.04
C GLU A 45 1.64 -1.36 5.38
N ARG A 46 0.32 -1.44 5.58
CA ARG A 46 -0.52 -2.46 4.93
C ARG A 46 -0.49 -2.29 3.42
N VAL A 47 -0.74 -1.08 2.91
CA VAL A 47 -0.77 -0.80 1.46
C VAL A 47 0.59 -1.11 0.82
N GLU A 48 1.68 -0.70 1.45
CA GLU A 48 3.03 -0.97 0.94
C GLU A 48 3.35 -2.47 0.92
N ARG A 49 2.99 -3.20 1.98
CA ARG A 49 3.17 -4.65 2.05
C ARG A 49 2.35 -5.37 0.98
N GLU A 50 1.09 -5.00 0.80
CA GLU A 50 0.22 -5.59 -0.22
C GLU A 50 0.77 -5.35 -1.64
N ALA A 51 1.23 -4.13 -1.93
CA ALA A 51 1.85 -3.80 -3.21
C ALA A 51 3.13 -4.62 -3.45
N PHE A 52 3.97 -4.75 -2.42
CA PHE A 52 5.20 -5.52 -2.48
C PHE A 52 4.93 -7.01 -2.72
N GLU A 53 4.05 -7.63 -1.94
CA GLU A 53 3.73 -9.05 -2.08
C GLU A 53 3.08 -9.35 -3.44
N ARG A 54 2.25 -8.43 -3.96
CA ARG A 54 1.68 -8.57 -5.31
C ARG A 54 2.79 -8.62 -6.37
N LEU A 55 3.72 -7.65 -6.34
CA LEU A 55 4.82 -7.60 -7.30
C LEU A 55 5.74 -8.82 -7.17
N LYS A 56 6.06 -9.22 -5.94
CA LYS A 56 6.87 -10.40 -5.68
C LYS A 56 6.23 -11.67 -6.25
N ALA A 57 4.92 -11.85 -6.05
CA ALA A 57 4.19 -13.00 -6.60
C ALA A 57 4.20 -13.00 -8.13
N GLU A 58 3.97 -11.84 -8.76
CA GLU A 58 4.02 -11.69 -10.22
C GLU A 58 5.39 -12.03 -10.80
N LEU A 59 6.47 -11.50 -10.21
CA LEU A 59 7.83 -11.79 -10.64
C LEU A 59 8.20 -13.25 -10.39
N THR A 60 7.83 -13.80 -9.22
CA THR A 60 8.09 -15.22 -8.90
C THR A 60 7.44 -16.13 -9.94
N HIS A 61 6.21 -15.83 -10.34
CA HIS A 61 5.52 -16.57 -11.40
C HIS A 61 6.21 -16.40 -12.76
N ALA A 62 6.60 -15.17 -13.13
CA ALA A 62 7.25 -14.88 -14.41
C ALA A 62 8.64 -15.55 -14.55
N PHE A 63 9.35 -15.71 -13.44
CA PHE A 63 10.69 -16.32 -13.38
C PHE A 63 10.69 -17.80 -12.97
N ALA A 64 9.52 -18.41 -12.76
CA ALA A 64 9.44 -19.85 -12.44
C ALA A 64 9.72 -20.75 -13.66
N ALA A 65 9.70 -20.19 -14.87
CA ALA A 65 9.98 -20.94 -16.09
C ALA A 65 11.50 -21.23 -16.23
N PRO A 66 11.90 -22.40 -16.73
CA PRO A 66 13.31 -22.68 -17.00
C PRO A 66 13.92 -21.68 -17.98
N ASP A 67 15.21 -21.38 -17.82
CA ASP A 67 15.90 -20.40 -18.67
C ASP A 67 15.82 -20.75 -20.17
N GLU A 68 15.81 -22.05 -20.49
CA GLU A 68 15.67 -22.59 -21.85
C GLU A 68 14.35 -22.22 -22.54
N SER A 69 13.33 -21.85 -21.77
CA SER A 69 12.04 -21.40 -22.31
C SER A 69 12.05 -19.96 -22.81
N TYR A 70 13.04 -19.15 -22.40
CA TYR A 70 13.19 -17.77 -22.85
C TYR A 70 13.79 -17.71 -24.26
N ARG A 71 13.32 -16.75 -25.05
CA ARG A 71 13.81 -16.50 -26.40
C ARG A 71 14.42 -15.10 -26.48
N PRO A 72 15.52 -14.92 -27.22
CA PRO A 72 16.03 -13.59 -27.53
C PRO A 72 14.94 -12.74 -28.17
N LEU A 73 14.79 -11.51 -27.70
CA LEU A 73 13.81 -10.57 -28.20
C LEU A 73 14.39 -9.15 -28.12
N THR A 74 14.33 -8.43 -29.22
CA THR A 74 14.77 -7.04 -29.33
C THR A 74 13.59 -6.09 -29.20
N ALA A 75 13.87 -4.85 -28.79
CA ALA A 75 12.85 -3.80 -28.76
C ALA A 75 12.23 -3.55 -30.15
N ALA A 76 13.02 -3.66 -31.23
CA ALA A 76 12.54 -3.48 -32.59
C ALA A 76 11.48 -4.51 -33.00
N GLU A 77 11.68 -5.79 -32.64
CA GLU A 77 10.72 -6.88 -32.89
C GLU A 77 9.41 -6.66 -32.13
N VAL A 78 9.47 -6.19 -30.89
CA VAL A 78 8.27 -5.86 -30.09
C VAL A 78 7.48 -4.71 -30.73
N ILE A 79 8.16 -3.64 -31.15
CA ILE A 79 7.52 -2.47 -31.79
C ILE A 79 6.87 -2.88 -33.11
N ALA A 80 7.56 -3.66 -33.94
CA ALA A 80 7.02 -4.13 -35.21
C ALA A 80 5.76 -4.99 -35.02
N ARG A 81 5.79 -5.92 -34.05
CA ARG A 81 4.63 -6.77 -33.71
C ARG A 81 3.41 -5.95 -33.30
N ASN A 82 3.59 -4.98 -32.41
CA ASN A 82 2.47 -4.17 -31.90
C ASN A 82 1.88 -3.24 -32.97
N LYS A 83 2.69 -2.77 -33.93
CA LYS A 83 2.21 -2.00 -35.09
C LYS A 83 1.42 -2.84 -36.09
N ALA A 84 1.77 -4.12 -36.26
CA ALA A 84 1.06 -5.05 -37.15
C ALA A 84 -0.24 -5.60 -36.56
N SER A 85 -0.51 -5.33 -35.28
CA SER A 85 -1.73 -5.75 -34.56
C SER A 85 -2.82 -4.66 -34.53
N VAL A 86 -2.58 -3.54 -35.23
CA VAL A 86 -3.52 -2.43 -35.47
C VAL A 86 -3.94 -2.48 -36.94
#